data_AF-A0A8S0TTI4-F1
#
_entry.id   AF-A0A8S0TTI4-F1
#
_cell.length_a   1.000
_cell.length_b   1.000
_cell.length_c   1.000
_cell.angle_alpha   90.00
_cell.angle_beta   90.00
_cell.angle_gamma   90.00
#
_symmetry.space_group_name_H-M   'P 1'
#
loop_
_entity.id
_entity.type
_entity.pdbx_description
1 polymer ?
#
loop_
_entity_poly.entity_id
_entity_poly.type
_entity_poly.pdbx_seq_one_letter_code
_entity_poly.pdbx_strand_id
1 'polypeptide(L)'
;MECIAGRNLAAMAVSVCPTVKLSRRKRVRSKMGYFPIDTYGSCISKISFKVLCGSTSAGSDSCVALPVKEDFADEEDYIKAGGSELLFVQMQQNKHMDQQSKFSDKLPRILGDDILDLVVIGCGPAGLALAAESAKLGLNVGLIGPDLPFTNNYGVWEDEFKDLGLERCIEHVWRDTIVYLDDDDPIFIGRAYGRVSRHLLHEELLKRCVESGVSYLSAKVENIVEASGGHRLVECEGNIVIPCRLATVASGAASGKLLQYEVGGPRVSVQTAYGVEVEVGK
;
A
#
# COMPACT_ATOMS: atom_id res chain seq x y z
N MET A 1 12.12 23.68 -38.13
CA MET A 1 12.29 22.24 -37.85
C MET A 1 13.09 22.17 -36.56
N GLU A 2 12.37 22.12 -35.44
CA GLU A 2 12.95 22.22 -34.10
C GLU A 2 12.81 20.86 -33.41
N CYS A 3 13.93 20.38 -32.87
CA CYS A 3 14.03 19.18 -32.04
C CYS A 3 14.21 19.63 -30.58
N ILE A 4 13.22 19.37 -29.73
CA ILE A 4 13.20 19.56 -28.26
C ILE A 4 12.20 18.49 -27.75
N ALA A 5 12.36 17.68 -26.70
CA ALA A 5 13.29 17.58 -25.59
C ALA A 5 13.47 16.09 -25.18
N GLY A 6 14.65 15.76 -24.65
CA GLY A 6 14.94 14.47 -24.02
C GLY A 6 14.21 14.30 -22.68
N ARG A 7 13.69 13.10 -22.45
CA ARG A 7 13.14 12.66 -21.17
C ARG A 7 14.28 12.09 -20.32
N ASN A 8 14.47 12.63 -19.12
CA ASN A 8 15.37 12.09 -18.12
C ASN A 8 14.80 10.78 -17.56
N LEU A 9 15.39 9.64 -17.93
CA LEU A 9 15.20 8.36 -17.26
C LEU A 9 16.36 8.17 -16.29
N ALA A 10 16.07 8.11 -14.99
CA ALA A 10 17.05 7.73 -13.98
C ALA A 10 17.21 6.20 -14.02
N ALA A 11 18.31 5.72 -14.59
CA ALA A 11 18.69 4.31 -14.59
C ALA A 11 19.50 3.99 -13.31
N MET A 12 19.08 2.97 -12.57
CA MET A 12 19.84 2.42 -11.44
C MET A 12 20.80 1.34 -11.96
N ALA A 13 22.11 1.53 -11.77
CA ALA A 13 23.10 0.50 -12.08
C ALA A 13 23.52 -0.24 -10.79
N VAL A 14 23.39 -1.56 -10.76
CA VAL A 14 23.88 -2.43 -9.68
C VAL A 14 25.11 -3.18 -10.19
N SER A 15 26.26 -2.99 -9.54
CA SER A 15 27.48 -3.74 -9.83
C SER A 15 27.69 -4.83 -8.79
N VAL A 16 27.84 -6.08 -9.23
CA VAL A 16 28.15 -7.24 -8.38
C VAL A 16 29.62 -7.61 -8.57
N CYS A 17 30.43 -7.49 -7.52
CA CYS A 17 31.78 -8.05 -7.49
C CYS A 17 31.80 -9.29 -6.59
N PRO A 18 31.99 -10.51 -7.12
CA PRO A 18 32.10 -11.70 -6.28
C PRO A 18 33.52 -11.84 -5.73
N THR A 19 33.70 -11.77 -4.41
CA THR A 19 34.91 -12.26 -3.74
C THR A 19 34.81 -13.77 -3.55
N VAL A 20 35.46 -14.54 -4.43
CA VAL A 20 35.60 -16.00 -4.29
C VAL A 20 36.66 -16.31 -3.24
N LYS A 21 36.29 -16.98 -2.14
CA LYS A 21 37.24 -17.71 -1.29
C LYS A 21 37.09 -19.20 -1.55
N LEU A 22 38.05 -19.80 -2.26
CA LEU A 22 38.16 -21.25 -2.37
C LEU A 22 38.43 -21.84 -0.99
N SER A 23 37.58 -22.75 -0.52
CA SER A 23 37.98 -23.74 0.48
C SER A 23 37.58 -25.14 0.03
N ARG A 24 38.61 -25.98 -0.09
CA ARG A 24 38.54 -27.40 -0.46
C ARG A 24 38.33 -28.19 0.82
N ARG A 25 37.31 -29.06 0.90
CA ARG A 25 37.37 -30.29 1.75
C ARG A 25 36.33 -31.34 1.35
N LYS A 26 36.73 -32.59 1.61
CA LYS A 26 36.33 -33.86 0.98
C LYS A 26 34.99 -34.43 1.51
N ARG A 27 34.31 -35.21 0.65
CA ARG A 27 33.25 -36.18 1.00
C ARG A 27 33.79 -37.29 1.93
N VAL A 28 32.99 -37.65 2.95
CA VAL A 28 32.85 -39.03 3.46
C VAL A 28 31.38 -39.26 3.85
N ARG A 29 30.92 -40.49 3.66
CA ARG A 29 29.53 -40.98 3.70
C ARG A 29 29.29 -41.76 5.02
N SER A 30 28.08 -41.64 5.58
CA SER A 30 27.22 -42.70 6.15
C SER A 30 26.73 -42.58 7.60
N LYS A 31 25.43 -42.90 7.71
CA LYS A 31 24.62 -43.57 8.75
C LYS A 31 23.90 -42.76 9.84
N MET A 32 22.71 -43.32 10.09
CA MET A 32 21.49 -42.85 10.74
C MET A 32 21.55 -42.95 12.27
N GLY A 33 20.93 -42.00 12.98
CA GLY A 33 20.65 -42.11 14.41
C GLY A 33 20.30 -40.78 15.09
N TYR A 34 19.01 -40.62 15.40
CA TYR A 34 18.37 -39.83 16.47
C TYR A 34 18.86 -38.42 16.86
N PHE A 35 17.91 -37.48 16.83
CA PHE A 35 17.96 -36.09 17.30
C PHE A 35 18.48 -35.94 18.74
N PRO A 36 19.19 -34.83 19.02
CA PRO A 36 18.53 -33.79 19.84
C PRO A 36 18.68 -32.38 19.27
N ILE A 37 17.78 -31.52 19.76
CA ILE A 37 17.68 -30.08 19.55
C ILE A 37 19.02 -29.43 19.94
N ASP A 38 19.67 -28.76 18.99
CA ASP A 38 20.78 -27.87 19.30
C ASP A 38 20.72 -26.59 18.48
N THR A 39 20.83 -25.50 19.23
CA THR A 39 20.69 -24.10 18.86
C THR A 39 21.85 -23.70 17.94
N TYR A 40 21.63 -23.67 16.63
CA TYR A 40 22.65 -23.19 15.68
C TYR A 40 22.38 -21.72 15.33
N GLY A 41 23.24 -20.85 15.86
CA GLY A 41 23.37 -19.47 15.42
C GLY A 41 23.70 -19.44 13.93
N SER A 42 22.76 -18.92 13.13
CA SER A 42 22.98 -18.66 11.72
C SER A 42 23.90 -17.46 11.57
N CYS A 43 25.12 -17.73 11.08
CA CYS A 43 26.02 -16.73 10.54
C CYS A 43 25.44 -16.22 9.21
N ILE A 44 24.52 -15.26 9.30
CA ILE A 44 24.00 -14.51 8.16
C ILE A 44 25.16 -13.69 7.58
N SER A 45 25.64 -14.07 6.39
CA SER A 45 26.45 -13.19 5.57
C SER A 45 25.61 -11.98 5.20
N LYS A 46 25.81 -10.85 5.89
CA LYS A 46 25.19 -9.58 5.54
C LYS A 46 25.64 -9.16 4.14
N ILE A 47 24.80 -9.39 3.13
CA ILE A 47 24.91 -8.72 1.84
C ILE A 47 24.47 -7.28 2.10
N SER A 48 25.43 -6.37 2.18
CA SER A 48 25.16 -4.95 2.35
C SER A 48 25.06 -4.32 0.96
N PHE A 49 23.85 -3.91 0.56
CA PHE A 49 23.64 -3.18 -0.68
C PHE A 49 23.99 -1.70 -0.45
N LYS A 50 24.99 -1.19 -1.18
CA LYS A 50 25.22 0.26 -1.29
C LYS A 50 24.43 0.78 -2.49
N VAL A 51 23.36 1.52 -2.22
CA VAL A 51 22.66 2.32 -3.24
C VAL A 51 23.46 3.61 -3.44
N LEU A 52 23.99 3.81 -4.65
CA LEU A 52 24.63 5.05 -5.06
C LEU A 52 23.73 5.76 -6.06
N CYS A 53 23.13 6.88 -5.64
CA CYS A 53 22.40 7.77 -6.52
C CYS A 53 23.40 8.57 -7.36
N GLY A 54 23.49 8.31 -8.65
CA GLY A 54 24.29 9.13 -9.57
C GLY A 54 23.47 10.33 -10.05
N SER A 55 23.74 11.52 -9.52
CA SER A 55 23.34 12.78 -10.16
C SER A 55 24.57 13.38 -10.85
N THR A 56 24.48 13.60 -12.16
CA THR A 56 25.40 14.50 -12.88
C THR A 56 25.01 15.94 -12.59
N SER A 57 25.19 16.37 -11.35
CA SER A 57 25.20 17.77 -10.96
C SER A 57 25.88 17.86 -9.59
N ALA A 58 27.03 18.53 -9.54
CA ALA A 58 27.78 18.76 -8.32
C ALA A 58 26.91 19.52 -7.30
N GLY A 59 26.30 18.77 -6.39
CA GLY A 59 25.47 19.24 -5.29
C GLY A 59 25.18 18.03 -4.41
N SER A 60 25.95 17.91 -3.34
CA SER A 60 25.85 16.83 -2.35
C SER A 60 24.60 17.00 -1.49
N ASP A 61 23.43 16.71 -2.04
CA ASP A 61 22.23 16.46 -1.24
C ASP A 61 22.04 14.96 -1.14
N SER A 62 22.75 14.34 -0.18
CA SER A 62 22.33 13.05 0.32
C SER A 62 20.95 13.25 0.93
N CYS A 63 19.92 12.71 0.31
CA CYS A 63 18.58 12.59 0.86
C CYS A 63 18.61 11.65 2.07
N VAL A 64 19.19 12.14 3.16
CA VAL A 64 19.07 11.54 4.48
C VAL A 64 17.71 12.01 4.97
N ALA A 65 16.69 11.19 4.74
CA ALA A 65 15.45 11.30 5.51
C ALA A 65 15.86 11.13 6.97
N LEU A 66 15.90 12.23 7.72
CA LEU A 66 16.10 12.18 9.16
C LEU A 66 14.95 11.34 9.73
N PRO A 67 15.23 10.33 10.57
CA PRO A 67 14.17 9.59 11.22
C PRO A 67 13.47 10.57 12.16
N VAL A 68 12.31 11.07 11.75
CA VAL A 68 11.34 11.61 12.70
C VAL A 68 11.00 10.42 13.58
N LYS A 69 11.45 10.44 14.83
CA LYS A 69 10.97 9.51 15.84
C LYS A 69 9.48 9.79 16.00
N GLU A 70 8.65 9.03 15.31
CA GLU A 70 7.25 8.90 15.69
C GLU A 70 7.22 8.10 17.00
N ASP A 71 6.62 8.68 18.04
CA ASP A 71 6.41 7.99 19.31
C ASP A 71 5.27 6.99 19.11
N PHE A 72 5.61 5.74 18.77
CA PHE A 72 4.66 4.63 18.75
C PHE A 72 4.19 4.33 20.17
N ALA A 73 2.90 4.02 20.35
CA ALA A 73 2.34 3.74 21.66
C ALA A 73 2.89 2.42 22.25
N ASP A 74 3.13 1.43 21.39
CA ASP A 74 3.71 0.13 21.71
C ASP A 74 4.38 -0.53 20.49
N GLU A 75 4.95 -1.72 20.69
CA GLU A 75 5.60 -2.52 19.65
C GLU A 75 4.63 -2.95 18.54
N GLU A 76 3.35 -3.17 18.85
CA GLU A 76 2.38 -3.56 17.82
C GLU A 76 2.10 -2.38 16.88
N ASP A 77 2.01 -1.17 17.43
CA ASP A 77 1.86 0.05 16.64
C ASP A 77 3.10 0.35 15.79
N TYR A 78 4.30 0.07 16.29
CA TYR A 78 5.53 0.13 15.48
C TYR A 78 5.50 -0.88 14.32
N ILE A 79 5.09 -2.13 14.57
CA ILE A 79 4.97 -3.16 13.55
C ILE A 79 3.93 -2.76 12.48
N LYS A 80 2.77 -2.24 12.90
CA LYS A 80 1.71 -1.73 12.00
C LYS A 80 2.18 -0.57 11.13
N ALA A 81 3.09 0.25 11.64
CA ALA A 81 3.64 1.38 10.89
C ALA A 81 4.71 0.98 9.86
N GLY A 82 5.19 -0.27 9.87
CA GLY A 82 6.18 -0.78 8.93
C GLY A 82 7.36 -1.50 9.58
N GLY A 83 7.47 -1.47 10.91
CA GLY A 83 8.52 -2.15 11.66
C GLY A 83 9.92 -1.81 11.13
N SER A 84 10.74 -2.83 10.88
CA SER A 84 12.10 -2.66 10.33
C SER A 84 12.13 -1.97 8.96
N GLU A 85 11.02 -1.99 8.23
CA GLU A 85 10.88 -1.43 6.88
C GLU A 85 10.26 -0.02 6.88
N LEU A 86 10.13 0.63 8.05
CA LEU A 86 9.51 1.96 8.20
C LEU A 86 10.09 3.01 7.24
N LEU A 87 11.40 2.96 6.97
CA LEU A 87 12.05 3.84 6.00
C LEU A 87 11.40 3.73 4.61
N PHE A 88 11.13 2.51 4.14
CA PHE A 88 10.49 2.31 2.84
C PHE A 88 9.04 2.80 2.85
N VAL A 89 8.31 2.61 3.95
CA VAL A 89 6.96 3.17 4.11
C VAL A 89 6.97 4.69 3.98
N GLN A 90 7.91 5.36 4.65
CA GLN A 90 8.08 6.82 4.58
C GLN A 90 8.49 7.27 3.18
N MET A 91 9.35 6.53 2.48
CA MET A 91 9.70 6.82 1.09
C MET A 91 8.47 6.77 0.17
N GLN A 92 7.54 5.84 0.41
CA GLN A 92 6.28 5.79 -0.36
C GLN A 92 5.41 7.01 -0.07
N GLN A 93 5.19 7.36 1.20
CA GLN A 93 4.33 8.47 1.61
C GLN A 93 4.73 9.81 0.98
N ASN A 94 6.02 10.02 0.69
CA ASN A 94 6.55 11.28 0.16
C ASN A 94 6.55 11.37 -1.38
N LYS A 95 5.91 10.43 -2.09
CA LYS A 95 5.78 10.53 -3.55
C LYS A 95 4.90 11.71 -3.95
N HIS A 96 5.42 12.56 -4.84
CA HIS A 96 4.66 13.64 -5.46
C HIS A 96 3.49 13.09 -6.28
N MET A 97 2.32 13.71 -6.08
CA MET A 97 1.04 13.37 -6.74
C MET A 97 0.33 14.66 -7.18
N ASP A 98 1.09 15.59 -7.77
CA ASP A 98 0.65 16.98 -8.02
C ASP A 98 -0.54 17.10 -9.01
N GLN A 99 -0.85 16.03 -9.74
CA GLN A 99 -1.95 15.97 -10.72
C GLN A 99 -3.22 15.29 -10.19
N GLN A 100 -3.24 14.86 -8.91
CA GLN A 100 -4.40 14.18 -8.34
C GLN A 100 -5.56 15.15 -8.09
N SER A 101 -6.76 14.84 -8.60
CA SER A 101 -7.96 15.63 -8.32
C SER A 101 -8.32 15.59 -6.84
N LYS A 102 -8.85 16.69 -6.30
CA LYS A 102 -9.40 16.72 -4.95
C LYS A 102 -10.82 16.18 -4.90
N PHE A 103 -11.13 15.42 -3.85
CA PHE A 103 -12.46 14.86 -3.65
C PHE A 103 -13.50 15.95 -3.42
N SER A 104 -13.15 16.98 -2.63
CA SER A 104 -14.01 18.12 -2.31
C SER A 104 -14.43 18.94 -3.53
N ASP A 105 -13.68 18.85 -4.63
CA ASP A 105 -13.96 19.61 -5.85
C ASP A 105 -15.00 18.90 -6.73
N LYS A 106 -15.16 17.58 -6.57
CA LYS A 106 -15.99 16.74 -7.43
C LYS A 106 -17.19 16.11 -6.70
N LEU A 107 -17.07 15.84 -5.41
CA LEU A 107 -18.12 15.18 -4.62
C LEU A 107 -18.89 16.19 -3.77
N PRO A 108 -20.24 16.06 -3.68
CA PRO A 108 -21.04 16.88 -2.79
C PRO A 108 -20.67 16.63 -1.32
N ARG A 109 -20.84 17.64 -0.46
CA ARG A 109 -20.61 17.48 0.97
C ARG A 109 -21.69 16.60 1.60
N ILE A 110 -21.32 15.86 2.65
CA ILE A 110 -22.31 15.20 3.53
C ILE A 110 -23.15 16.27 4.22
N LEU A 111 -24.48 16.18 4.08
CA LEU A 111 -25.44 17.03 4.80
C LEU A 111 -25.75 16.36 6.15
N GLY A 112 -25.55 17.08 7.25
CA GLY A 112 -25.49 16.50 8.60
C GLY A 112 -26.84 16.11 9.22
N ASP A 113 -27.95 16.33 8.53
CA ASP A 113 -29.29 16.18 9.11
C ASP A 113 -29.94 14.81 8.83
N ASP A 114 -29.45 14.07 7.83
CA ASP A 114 -30.02 12.78 7.41
C ASP A 114 -29.16 11.58 7.84
N ILE A 115 -29.82 10.50 8.28
CA ILE A 115 -29.15 9.23 8.58
C ILE A 115 -28.77 8.56 7.25
N LEU A 116 -27.47 8.40 7.01
CA LEU A 116 -26.95 7.71 5.83
C LEU A 116 -27.18 6.20 5.93
N ASP A 117 -27.32 5.51 4.80
CA ASP A 117 -27.39 4.05 4.80
C ASP A 117 -26.02 3.44 5.11
N LEU A 118 -24.97 4.02 4.53
CA LEU A 118 -23.59 3.57 4.68
C LEU A 118 -22.63 4.75 4.82
N VAL A 119 -21.75 4.68 5.82
CA VAL A 119 -20.53 5.48 5.86
C VAL A 119 -19.32 4.59 5.59
N VAL A 120 -18.52 4.96 4.59
CA VAL A 120 -17.24 4.33 4.27
C VAL A 120 -16.11 5.21 4.81
N ILE A 121 -15.32 4.66 5.73
CA ILE A 121 -14.24 5.38 6.42
C ILE A 121 -12.92 5.01 5.76
N GLY A 122 -12.33 5.93 5.01
CA GLY A 122 -11.07 5.74 4.29
C GLY A 122 -11.23 5.99 2.79
N CYS A 123 -10.42 6.89 2.26
CA CYS A 123 -10.49 7.35 0.87
C CYS A 123 -9.50 6.62 -0.07
N GLY A 124 -9.03 5.43 0.31
CA GLY A 124 -8.18 4.60 -0.55
C GLY A 124 -8.97 3.86 -1.65
N PRO A 125 -8.31 3.05 -2.51
CA PRO A 125 -8.98 2.33 -3.59
C PRO A 125 -10.15 1.47 -3.14
N ALA A 126 -9.99 0.72 -2.04
CA ALA A 126 -11.05 -0.13 -1.49
C ALA A 126 -12.25 0.69 -1.01
N GLY A 127 -12.01 1.83 -0.34
CA GLY A 127 -13.06 2.71 0.15
C GLY A 127 -13.84 3.39 -0.98
N LEU A 128 -13.15 3.91 -1.99
CA LEU A 128 -13.80 4.49 -3.17
C LEU A 128 -14.62 3.45 -3.94
N ALA A 129 -14.05 2.26 -4.18
CA ALA A 129 -14.75 1.18 -4.89
C ALA A 129 -16.00 0.74 -4.13
N LEU A 130 -15.90 0.52 -2.81
CA LEU A 130 -17.04 0.16 -1.96
C LEU A 130 -18.11 1.25 -1.97
N ALA A 131 -17.72 2.53 -1.82
CA ALA A 131 -18.66 3.64 -1.81
C ALA A 131 -19.41 3.76 -3.14
N ALA A 132 -18.68 3.68 -4.27
CA ALA A 132 -19.27 3.77 -5.59
C ALA A 132 -20.24 2.62 -5.87
N GLU A 133 -19.83 1.36 -5.68
CA GLU A 133 -20.71 0.21 -5.97
C GLU A 133 -21.91 0.14 -5.02
N SER A 134 -21.76 0.59 -3.76
CA SER A 134 -22.88 0.68 -2.82
C SER A 134 -23.89 1.75 -3.22
N ALA A 135 -23.43 2.94 -3.62
CA ALA A 135 -24.29 4.04 -4.04
C ALA A 135 -25.01 3.71 -5.37
N LYS A 136 -24.33 3.00 -6.27
CA LYS A 136 -24.92 2.50 -7.52
C LYS A 136 -26.08 1.52 -7.30
N LEU A 137 -26.12 0.83 -6.17
CA LEU A 137 -27.25 -0.02 -5.75
C LEU A 137 -28.40 0.78 -5.11
N GLY A 138 -28.29 2.12 -5.02
CA GLY A 138 -29.32 3.03 -4.53
C GLY A 138 -29.19 3.39 -3.05
N LEU A 139 -28.08 3.06 -2.39
CA LEU A 139 -27.83 3.45 -1.00
C LEU A 139 -27.40 4.92 -0.91
N ASN A 140 -27.82 5.61 0.15
CA ASN A 140 -27.27 6.93 0.49
C ASN A 140 -25.92 6.75 1.21
N VAL A 141 -24.82 7.06 0.50
CA VAL A 141 -23.45 6.76 0.96
C VAL A 141 -22.65 8.03 1.24
N GLY A 142 -22.02 8.06 2.42
CA GLY A 142 -21.01 9.04 2.79
C GLY A 142 -19.61 8.42 2.80
N LEU A 143 -18.67 9.07 2.14
CA LEU A 143 -17.24 8.77 2.19
C LEU A 143 -16.58 9.76 3.16
N ILE A 144 -15.87 9.24 4.17
CA ILE A 144 -15.19 10.08 5.17
C ILE A 144 -13.71 9.70 5.23
N GLY A 145 -12.85 10.71 5.14
CA GLY A 145 -11.42 10.53 5.33
C GLY A 145 -10.62 11.70 4.79
N PRO A 146 -9.36 11.85 5.22
CA PRO A 146 -8.48 12.88 4.67
C PRO A 146 -8.19 12.63 3.18
N ASP A 147 -8.15 13.71 2.40
CA ASP A 147 -7.77 13.70 0.97
C ASP A 147 -6.26 13.55 0.83
N LEU A 148 -5.80 12.30 1.01
CA LEU A 148 -4.40 11.91 0.92
C LEU A 148 -4.03 11.41 -0.48
N PRO A 149 -2.78 11.63 -0.93
CA PRO A 149 -2.31 11.17 -2.22
C PRO A 149 -2.27 9.64 -2.34
N PHE A 150 -2.59 9.10 -3.52
CA PHE A 150 -2.45 7.68 -3.86
C PHE A 150 -0.98 7.36 -4.16
N THR A 151 -0.20 7.16 -3.11
CA THR A 151 1.25 6.95 -3.22
C THR A 151 1.67 5.51 -3.44
N ASN A 152 0.84 4.56 -2.97
CA ASN A 152 1.11 3.13 -3.07
C ASN A 152 1.04 2.64 -4.52
N ASN A 153 2.02 1.83 -4.92
CA ASN A 153 1.98 1.11 -6.20
C ASN A 153 1.20 -0.19 -6.02
N TYR A 154 0.45 -0.60 -7.03
CA TYR A 154 -0.32 -1.85 -7.01
C TYR A 154 0.07 -2.74 -8.18
N GLY A 155 0.27 -4.02 -7.88
CA GLY A 155 0.37 -5.09 -8.87
C GLY A 155 -0.89 -5.94 -8.82
N VAL A 156 -1.42 -6.33 -9.97
CA VAL A 156 -2.74 -6.98 -10.10
C VAL A 156 -2.71 -8.04 -11.18
N TRP A 157 -3.55 -9.07 -11.07
CA TRP A 157 -3.77 -9.97 -12.19
C TRP A 157 -4.56 -9.23 -13.28
N GLU A 158 -4.06 -9.25 -14.52
CA GLU A 158 -4.62 -8.45 -15.62
C GLU A 158 -6.09 -8.78 -15.87
N ASP A 159 -6.42 -10.07 -15.87
CA ASP A 159 -7.76 -10.60 -16.11
C ASP A 159 -8.76 -10.21 -15.01
N GLU A 160 -8.35 -10.25 -13.73
CA GLU A 160 -9.22 -9.80 -12.63
C GLU A 160 -9.52 -8.29 -12.72
N PHE A 161 -8.53 -7.47 -13.05
CA PHE A 161 -8.75 -6.04 -13.24
C PHE A 161 -9.63 -5.76 -14.46
N LYS A 162 -9.52 -6.57 -15.50
CA LYS A 162 -10.39 -6.50 -16.66
C LYS A 162 -11.83 -6.81 -16.33
N ASP A 163 -12.09 -7.86 -15.55
CA ASP A 163 -13.43 -8.24 -15.11
C ASP A 163 -14.09 -7.15 -14.24
N LEU A 164 -13.28 -6.36 -13.52
CA LEU A 164 -13.71 -5.18 -12.77
C LEU A 164 -13.92 -3.91 -13.64
N GLY A 165 -13.64 -4.00 -14.95
CA GLY A 165 -13.66 -2.86 -15.87
C GLY A 165 -12.55 -1.85 -15.61
N LEU A 166 -11.45 -2.26 -14.98
CA LEU A 166 -10.30 -1.42 -14.61
C LEU A 166 -9.05 -1.69 -15.48
N GLU A 167 -9.17 -2.45 -16.59
CA GLU A 167 -8.08 -2.75 -17.53
C GLU A 167 -7.34 -1.48 -17.99
N ARG A 168 -8.07 -0.37 -18.19
CA ARG A 168 -7.50 0.92 -18.60
C ARG A 168 -6.60 1.57 -17.54
N CYS A 169 -6.70 1.14 -16.30
CA CYS A 169 -5.86 1.63 -15.21
C CYS A 169 -4.51 0.93 -15.16
N ILE A 170 -4.29 -0.12 -15.96
CA ILE A 170 -3.00 -0.84 -16.02
C ILE A 170 -2.06 -0.10 -16.98
N GLU A 171 -0.88 0.29 -16.49
CA GLU A 171 0.13 1.01 -17.30
C GLU A 171 1.22 0.11 -17.86
N HIS A 172 1.42 -1.07 -17.28
CA HIS A 172 2.38 -2.05 -17.76
C HIS A 172 1.92 -3.46 -17.45
N VAL A 173 2.15 -4.41 -18.36
CA VAL A 173 1.79 -5.82 -18.21
C VAL A 173 3.00 -6.69 -18.50
N TRP A 174 3.35 -7.55 -17.54
CA TRP A 174 4.25 -8.67 -17.73
C TRP A 174 3.42 -9.92 -18.02
N ARG A 175 3.66 -10.56 -19.16
CA ARG A 175 2.86 -11.71 -19.61
C ARG A 175 3.08 -12.96 -18.76
N ASP A 176 4.31 -13.17 -18.31
CA ASP A 176 4.73 -14.35 -17.58
C ASP A 176 5.19 -13.94 -16.18
N THR A 177 4.50 -14.47 -15.17
CA THR A 177 4.84 -14.23 -13.76
C THR A 177 5.53 -15.44 -13.17
N ILE A 178 6.57 -15.19 -12.38
CA ILE A 178 7.37 -16.20 -11.68
C ILE A 178 7.35 -15.88 -10.20
N VAL A 179 7.17 -16.90 -9.35
CA VAL A 179 7.21 -16.78 -7.89
C VAL A 179 8.40 -17.58 -7.35
N TYR A 180 9.14 -16.95 -6.44
CA TYR A 180 10.17 -17.58 -5.62
C TYR A 180 9.70 -17.52 -4.16
N LEU A 181 9.75 -18.65 -3.45
CA LEU A 181 9.31 -18.73 -2.05
C LEU A 181 10.50 -18.89 -1.10
N ASP A 182 11.29 -19.94 -1.29
CA ASP A 182 12.41 -20.30 -0.40
C ASP A 182 13.75 -20.42 -1.13
N ASP A 183 13.81 -21.23 -2.20
CA ASP A 183 15.00 -21.53 -2.98
C ASP A 183 15.02 -20.80 -4.34
N ASP A 184 16.10 -20.93 -5.09
CA ASP A 184 16.24 -20.47 -6.48
C ASP A 184 15.41 -21.30 -7.49
N ASP A 185 14.41 -22.07 -7.03
CA ASP A 185 13.51 -22.86 -7.90
C ASP A 185 12.29 -22.02 -8.32
N PRO A 186 12.19 -21.59 -9.59
CA PRO A 186 11.11 -20.73 -10.05
C PRO A 186 9.79 -21.48 -10.22
N ILE A 187 8.72 -20.95 -9.63
CA ILE A 187 7.36 -21.38 -9.93
C ILE A 187 6.80 -20.48 -11.05
N PHE A 188 6.66 -21.04 -12.24
CA PHE A 188 6.05 -20.35 -13.38
C PHE A 188 4.52 -20.36 -13.23
N ILE A 189 3.93 -19.19 -13.04
CA ILE A 189 2.48 -19.04 -12.91
C ILE A 189 1.81 -19.03 -14.30
N GLY A 190 2.49 -18.50 -15.32
CA GLY A 190 1.95 -18.37 -16.67
C GLY A 190 0.71 -17.46 -16.76
N ARG A 191 0.58 -16.52 -15.81
CA ARG A 191 -0.51 -15.54 -15.73
C ARG A 191 0.07 -14.13 -15.84
N ALA A 192 -0.61 -13.28 -16.61
CA ALA A 192 -0.22 -11.90 -16.80
C ALA A 192 -0.46 -11.08 -15.53
N TYR A 193 0.55 -10.30 -15.16
CA TYR A 193 0.52 -9.42 -14.00
C TYR A 193 0.75 -7.98 -14.45
N GLY A 194 -0.11 -7.08 -14.01
CA GLY A 194 -0.14 -5.68 -14.40
C GLY A 194 0.30 -4.76 -13.27
N ARG A 195 1.07 -3.73 -13.60
CA ARG A 195 1.29 -2.57 -12.72
C ARG A 195 0.19 -1.55 -12.98
N VAL A 196 -0.47 -1.12 -11.90
CA VAL A 196 -1.55 -0.15 -11.97
C VAL A 196 -1.01 1.28 -11.93
N SER A 197 -1.52 2.12 -12.81
CA SER A 197 -1.31 3.56 -12.77
C SER A 197 -2.12 4.17 -11.64
N ARG A 198 -1.43 4.75 -10.67
CA ARG A 198 -2.03 5.38 -9.48
C ARG A 198 -2.97 6.53 -9.86
N HIS A 199 -2.58 7.31 -10.87
CA HIS A 199 -3.39 8.42 -11.38
C HIS A 199 -4.67 7.93 -12.05
N LEU A 200 -4.55 6.97 -12.99
CA LEU A 200 -5.73 6.46 -13.70
C LEU A 200 -6.69 5.75 -12.76
N LEU A 201 -6.17 4.96 -11.80
CA LEU A 201 -7.00 4.31 -10.79
C LEU A 201 -7.76 5.32 -9.92
N HIS A 202 -7.06 6.36 -9.44
CA HIS A 202 -7.68 7.41 -8.65
C HIS A 202 -8.80 8.11 -9.41
N GLU A 203 -8.54 8.56 -10.63
CA GLU A 203 -9.53 9.28 -11.44
C GLU A 203 -10.71 8.41 -11.83
N GLU A 204 -10.50 7.14 -12.18
CA GLU A 204 -11.56 6.21 -12.52
C GLU A 204 -12.46 5.92 -11.31
N LEU A 205 -11.88 5.65 -10.13
CA LEU A 205 -12.67 5.39 -8.92
C LEU A 205 -13.43 6.63 -8.44
N LEU A 206 -12.80 7.80 -8.47
CA LEU A 206 -13.45 9.07 -8.14
C LEU A 206 -14.60 9.37 -9.11
N LYS A 207 -14.39 9.16 -10.41
CA LYS A 207 -15.44 9.29 -11.42
C LYS A 207 -16.65 8.39 -11.10
N ARG A 208 -16.42 7.13 -10.73
CA ARG A 208 -17.51 6.21 -10.34
C ARG A 208 -18.26 6.70 -9.10
N CYS A 209 -17.57 7.27 -8.11
CA CYS A 209 -18.21 7.88 -6.95
C CYS A 209 -19.11 9.07 -7.34
N VAL A 210 -18.63 9.95 -8.25
CA VAL A 210 -19.41 11.08 -8.76
C VAL A 210 -20.65 10.61 -9.51
N GLU A 211 -20.49 9.67 -10.43
CA GLU A 211 -21.59 9.13 -11.25
C GLU A 211 -22.64 8.42 -10.39
N SER A 212 -22.25 7.86 -9.25
CA SER A 212 -23.14 7.14 -8.33
C SER A 212 -23.74 8.03 -7.23
N GLY A 213 -23.34 9.31 -7.13
CA GLY A 213 -23.88 10.25 -6.15
C GLY A 213 -23.34 10.10 -4.73
N VAL A 214 -22.10 9.63 -4.56
CA VAL A 214 -21.45 9.54 -3.24
C VAL A 214 -21.23 10.94 -2.66
N SER A 215 -21.53 11.14 -1.37
CA SER A 215 -21.22 12.36 -0.63
C SER A 215 -19.90 12.23 0.14
N TYR A 216 -19.21 13.35 0.42
CA TYR A 216 -17.85 13.35 0.97
C TYR A 216 -17.66 14.31 2.14
N LEU A 217 -16.87 13.89 3.12
CA LEU A 217 -16.35 14.72 4.21
C LEU A 217 -14.84 14.50 4.36
N SER A 218 -14.07 15.58 4.14
CA SER A 218 -12.64 15.63 4.45
C SER A 218 -12.44 15.83 5.94
N ALA A 219 -12.49 14.75 6.70
CA ALA A 219 -12.21 14.75 8.13
C ALA A 219 -11.57 13.43 8.55
N LYS A 220 -10.77 13.48 9.61
CA LYS A 220 -10.34 12.28 10.31
C LYS A 220 -11.45 11.76 11.21
N VAL A 221 -11.75 10.46 11.12
CA VAL A 221 -12.65 9.77 12.06
C VAL A 221 -11.88 9.43 13.33
N GLU A 222 -12.46 9.76 14.47
CA GLU A 222 -11.90 9.53 15.80
C GLU A 222 -12.54 8.31 16.47
N ASN A 223 -13.85 8.10 16.27
CA ASN A 223 -14.58 7.04 16.94
C ASN A 223 -15.84 6.62 16.17
N ILE A 224 -16.35 5.42 16.48
CA ILE A 224 -17.62 4.90 15.96
C ILE A 224 -18.40 4.36 17.15
N VAL A 225 -19.56 4.95 17.42
CA VAL A 225 -20.39 4.57 18.57
C VAL A 225 -21.77 4.08 18.13
N GLU A 226 -22.35 3.18 18.91
CA GLU A 226 -23.72 2.73 18.73
C GLU A 226 -24.69 3.65 19.48
N ALA A 227 -25.61 4.27 18.74
CA ALA A 227 -26.68 5.07 19.33
C ALA A 227 -27.79 4.20 19.91
N SER A 228 -28.57 4.75 20.83
CA SER A 228 -29.73 4.08 21.44
C SER A 228 -30.78 3.60 20.44
N GLY A 229 -30.83 4.21 19.26
CA GLY A 229 -31.72 3.82 18.15
C GLY A 229 -31.17 2.74 17.22
N GLY A 230 -30.04 2.09 17.54
CA GLY A 230 -29.42 1.01 16.76
C GLY A 230 -28.64 1.46 15.52
N HIS A 231 -28.65 2.75 15.19
CA HIS A 231 -27.77 3.34 14.18
C HIS A 231 -26.38 3.62 14.78
N ARG A 232 -25.40 3.85 13.92
CA ARG A 232 -24.01 4.19 14.27
C ARG A 232 -23.82 5.71 14.16
N LEU A 233 -23.01 6.27 15.05
CA LEU A 233 -22.56 7.66 14.96
C LEU A 233 -21.06 7.62 14.67
N VAL A 234 -20.66 8.25 13.57
CA VAL A 234 -19.26 8.38 13.17
C VAL A 234 -18.78 9.75 13.66
N GLU A 235 -17.98 9.73 14.72
CA GLU A 235 -17.42 10.92 15.35
C GLU A 235 -16.12 11.29 14.63
N CYS A 236 -16.09 12.49 14.08
CA CYS A 236 -14.98 13.04 13.33
C CYS A 236 -14.34 14.22 14.08
N GLU A 237 -13.11 14.55 13.71
CA GLU A 237 -12.44 15.75 14.21
C GLU A 237 -13.30 17.01 14.01
N GLY A 238 -13.13 17.99 14.90
CA GLY A 238 -13.92 19.23 14.86
C GLY A 238 -15.34 19.07 15.39
N ASN A 239 -15.62 18.03 16.19
CA ASN A 239 -16.93 17.73 16.78
C ASN A 239 -18.03 17.49 15.74
N ILE A 240 -17.66 16.99 14.55
CA ILE A 240 -18.62 16.62 13.51
C ILE A 240 -19.07 15.19 13.77
N VAL A 241 -20.39 14.97 13.78
CA VAL A 241 -20.98 13.64 13.99
C VAL A 241 -21.87 13.30 12.81
N ILE A 242 -21.59 12.18 12.14
CA ILE A 242 -22.36 11.71 11.00
C ILE A 242 -23.14 10.44 11.39
N PRO A 243 -24.48 10.49 11.44
CA PRO A 243 -25.29 9.31 11.73
C PRO A 243 -25.42 8.40 10.50
N CYS A 244 -25.31 7.08 10.69
CA CYS A 244 -25.49 6.10 9.62
C CYS A 244 -26.03 4.76 10.12
N ARG A 245 -26.61 3.95 9.23
CA ARG A 245 -27.10 2.60 9.57
C ARG A 245 -25.95 1.60 9.67
N LEU A 246 -24.96 1.71 8.79
CA LEU A 246 -23.75 0.89 8.77
C LEU A 246 -22.51 1.77 8.57
N ALA A 247 -21.48 1.52 9.37
CA ALA A 247 -20.14 2.10 9.17
C ALA A 247 -19.18 0.98 8.73
N THR A 248 -18.43 1.21 7.66
CA THR A 248 -17.40 0.28 7.18
C THR A 248 -16.03 0.95 7.22
N VAL A 249 -15.06 0.29 7.87
CA VAL A 249 -13.68 0.78 7.98
C VAL A 249 -12.84 0.25 6.81
N ALA A 250 -12.37 1.16 5.97
CA ALA A 250 -11.51 0.94 4.82
C ALA A 250 -10.28 1.88 4.83
N SER A 251 -9.79 2.24 6.01
CA SER A 251 -8.71 3.22 6.22
C SER A 251 -7.29 2.62 6.14
N GLY A 252 -7.16 1.37 5.68
CA GLY A 252 -5.87 0.70 5.49
C GLY A 252 -5.08 0.59 6.79
N ALA A 253 -3.77 0.87 6.74
CA ALA A 253 -2.89 0.82 7.92
C ALA A 253 -3.34 1.77 9.06
N ALA A 254 -4.11 2.81 8.75
CA ALA A 254 -4.64 3.74 9.76
C ALA A 254 -5.87 3.20 10.53
N SER A 255 -6.34 1.99 10.23
CA SER A 255 -7.53 1.40 10.87
C SER A 255 -7.34 1.04 12.34
N GLY A 256 -6.09 0.93 12.82
CA GLY A 256 -5.78 0.39 14.15
C GLY A 256 -6.52 1.07 15.30
N LYS A 257 -6.77 2.39 15.21
CA LYS A 257 -7.48 3.15 16.25
C LYS A 257 -8.99 2.88 16.33
N LEU A 258 -9.56 2.28 15.29
CA LEU A 258 -10.99 1.98 15.17
C LEU A 258 -11.28 0.49 15.38
N LEU A 259 -10.26 -0.32 15.69
CA LEU A 259 -10.37 -1.76 15.84
C LEU A 259 -10.09 -2.15 17.29
N GLN A 260 -10.89 -3.07 17.81
CA GLN A 260 -10.66 -3.72 19.09
C GLN A 260 -10.33 -5.19 18.83
N TYR A 261 -9.16 -5.62 19.29
CA TYR A 261 -8.72 -7.01 19.18
C TYR A 261 -9.15 -7.81 20.42
N GLU A 262 -9.36 -9.11 20.22
CA GLU A 262 -9.68 -10.03 21.32
C GLU A 262 -8.50 -10.15 22.29
N VAL A 263 -8.78 -10.04 23.59
CA VAL A 263 -7.76 -10.17 24.63
C VAL A 263 -7.27 -11.62 24.69
N GLY A 264 -5.96 -11.81 24.55
CA GLY A 264 -5.34 -13.14 24.51
C GLY A 264 -5.40 -13.82 23.13
N GLY A 265 -5.91 -13.13 22.12
CA GLY A 265 -5.86 -13.58 20.73
C GLY A 265 -4.45 -13.61 20.15
N PRO A 266 -4.28 -14.15 18.92
CA PRO A 266 -3.02 -14.09 18.20
C PRO A 266 -2.54 -12.66 18.01
N ARG A 267 -1.22 -12.47 17.91
CA ARG A 267 -0.64 -11.16 17.61
C ARG A 267 -1.15 -10.64 16.26
N VAL A 268 -1.35 -9.32 16.19
CA VAL A 268 -1.66 -8.64 14.93
C VAL A 268 -0.56 -8.98 13.90
N SER A 269 -0.99 -9.46 12.74
CA SER A 269 -0.10 -9.76 11.62
C SER A 269 -0.23 -8.66 10.57
N VAL A 270 0.90 -8.25 10.02
CA VAL A 270 0.98 -7.20 9.00
C VAL A 270 1.65 -7.76 7.76
N GLN A 271 1.23 -7.27 6.61
CA GLN A 271 1.89 -7.58 5.34
C GLN A 271 2.34 -6.28 4.70
N THR A 272 3.62 -6.23 4.34
CA THR A 272 4.20 -5.14 3.55
C THR A 272 4.70 -5.72 2.24
N ALA A 273 4.40 -5.04 1.14
CA ALA A 273 4.91 -5.39 -0.18
C ALA A 273 5.60 -4.17 -0.79
N TYR A 274 6.73 -4.41 -1.46
CA TYR A 274 7.41 -3.42 -2.27
C TYR A 274 7.89 -4.07 -3.57
N GLY A 275 8.02 -3.27 -4.62
CA GLY A 275 8.50 -3.70 -5.91
C GLY A 275 9.79 -2.97 -6.28
N VAL A 276 10.70 -3.69 -6.93
CA VAL A 276 11.90 -3.11 -7.53
C VAL A 276 11.83 -3.37 -9.04
N GLU A 277 11.95 -2.30 -9.81
CA GLU A 277 12.07 -2.38 -11.26
C GLU A 277 13.54 -2.35 -11.64
N VAL A 278 13.95 -3.35 -12.41
CA VAL A 278 15.32 -3.49 -12.89
C VAL A 278 15.28 -3.65 -14.40
N GLU A 279 15.98 -2.77 -15.10
CA GLU A 279 16.27 -2.94 -16.51
C GLU A 279 17.55 -3.76 -16.65
N VAL A 280 17.45 -4.94 -17.27
CA VAL A 280 18.61 -5.79 -17.54
C VAL A 280 19.12 -5.43 -18.94
N GLY A 281 20.30 -4.82 -18.99
CA GLY A 281 20.98 -4.53 -20.25
C GLY A 281 21.18 -5.81 -21.08
N LYS A 282 20.97 -5.68 -22.39
CA LYS A 282 21.26 -6.76 -23.36
C LYS A 282 22.76 -6.95 -23.57
#